data_AF-A0A9W8NJY8-F1
#
_entry.id   AF-A0A9W8NJY8-F1
#
_cell.length_a   1.000
_cell.length_b   1.000
_cell.length_c   1.000
_cell.angle_alpha   90.00
_cell.angle_beta   90.00
_cell.angle_gamma   90.00
#
_symmetry.space_group_name_H-M   'P 1'
#
loop_
_entity.id
_entity.type
_entity.pdbx_description
1 polymer ?
#
loop_
_entity_poly.entity_id
_entity_poly.type
_entity_poly.pdbx_seq_one_letter_code
_entity_poly.pdbx_strand_id
1 'polypeptide(L)'
;MPGAAYRNALIGIAALAAQVDAFWRLPCSSPVVVERADPIDDVGVVSRHIHTVMGSNAFNFTMNYHDMQTATCSTCKAVEDLSSYWVPTLYYHAQNGSLLPVEQVGGALIYYLQRTDPNDPNAAEGLIPFPEDFRMIAGSKMNRNYTDTPEQNAVSFVCLGTEGPATYALPKQNCPGGLRTQLIMPSCWDGKNVDSPDHKSHMAYPSGIDHGACPDSHPRRFITIFYEVTWSVDEFKDQWYGDQQPFVFSHGDPTGYGYHGDFINGWDLPTLQKAINECTADSGVIEECGAFTLRSDDDMKACKVQPRVHESLTGVPVGPAWLQPNSGWP
;
A
#
# COMPACT_ATOMS: atom_id res chain seq x y z
N MET A 1 19.22 71.72 -9.11
CA MET A 1 17.81 71.26 -9.18
C MET A 1 17.33 71.47 -10.61
N PRO A 2 16.49 70.59 -11.21
CA PRO A 2 16.29 69.14 -11.11
C PRO A 2 16.83 68.43 -12.41
N GLY A 3 16.82 67.13 -12.64
CA GLY A 3 16.36 65.93 -11.94
C GLY A 3 16.79 64.72 -12.78
N ALA A 4 17.40 63.72 -12.12
CA ALA A 4 17.83 62.47 -12.76
C ALA A 4 16.62 61.53 -12.93
N ALA A 5 16.33 61.12 -14.16
CA ALA A 5 15.33 60.10 -14.45
C ALA A 5 15.98 58.71 -14.34
N TYR A 6 15.80 58.07 -13.19
CA TYR A 6 16.12 56.64 -13.02
C TYR A 6 15.05 55.81 -13.74
N ARG A 7 15.46 55.08 -14.78
CA ARG A 7 14.65 54.04 -15.40
C ARG A 7 14.68 52.82 -14.48
N ASN A 8 13.57 52.58 -13.78
CA ASN A 8 13.37 51.34 -13.03
C ASN A 8 13.29 50.16 -14.01
N ALA A 9 14.34 49.34 -14.05
CA ALA A 9 14.29 48.03 -14.65
C ALA A 9 13.50 47.11 -13.70
N LEU A 10 12.29 46.71 -14.11
CA LEU A 10 11.55 45.64 -13.46
C LEU A 10 12.26 44.32 -13.79
N ILE A 11 13.12 43.87 -12.88
CA ILE A 11 13.61 42.49 -12.88
C ILE A 11 12.46 41.65 -12.32
N GLY A 12 11.72 40.98 -13.21
CA GLY A 12 10.75 39.97 -12.82
C GLY A 12 11.47 38.81 -12.13
N ILE A 13 11.26 38.66 -10.83
CA ILE A 13 11.65 37.46 -10.11
C ILE A 13 10.70 36.36 -10.59
N ALA A 14 11.17 35.52 -11.52
CA ALA A 14 10.51 34.25 -11.78
C ALA A 14 10.64 33.43 -10.49
N ALA A 15 9.53 33.29 -9.76
CA ALA A 15 9.45 32.34 -8.66
C ALA A 15 9.61 30.94 -9.26
N LEU A 16 10.82 30.39 -9.17
CA LEU A 16 11.01 28.95 -9.28
C LEU A 16 10.28 28.35 -8.08
N ALA A 17 9.06 27.89 -8.29
CA ALA A 17 8.39 27.02 -7.34
C ALA A 17 9.30 25.80 -7.18
N ALA A 18 9.93 25.66 -6.01
CA ALA A 18 10.54 24.40 -5.66
C ALA A 18 9.43 23.34 -5.76
N GLN A 19 9.66 22.30 -6.56
CA GLN A 19 8.83 21.11 -6.51
C GLN A 19 9.07 20.50 -5.13
N VAL A 20 8.29 20.92 -4.14
CA VAL A 20 8.25 20.26 -2.85
C VAL A 20 7.46 18.98 -3.08
N ASP A 21 8.10 17.85 -2.82
CA ASP A 21 7.45 16.54 -2.78
C ASP A 21 6.50 16.50 -1.58
N ALA A 22 5.33 17.09 -1.74
CA ALA A 22 4.31 17.09 -0.69
C ALA A 22 3.66 15.70 -0.57
N PHE A 23 3.27 15.35 0.64
CA PHE A 23 2.56 14.10 0.91
C PHE A 23 1.84 14.19 2.25
N TRP A 24 0.93 13.26 2.49
CA TRP A 24 0.49 12.94 3.85
C TRP A 24 0.62 11.46 4.12
N ARG A 25 0.86 11.15 5.39
CA ARG A 25 0.85 9.79 5.91
C ARG A 25 -0.51 9.57 6.54
N LEU A 26 -1.20 8.52 6.14
CA LEU A 26 -2.46 8.08 6.72
C LEU A 26 -2.17 6.86 7.61
N PRO A 27 -2.09 7.04 8.95
CA PRO A 27 -1.93 5.92 9.86
C PRO A 27 -3.20 5.07 9.89
N CYS A 28 -3.04 3.76 9.80
CA CYS A 28 -4.08 2.78 10.05
C CYS A 28 -3.64 1.90 11.22
N SER A 29 -4.33 2.01 12.36
CA SER A 29 -3.82 1.56 13.66
C SER A 29 -3.61 0.04 13.81
N SER A 30 -4.39 -0.76 13.09
CA SER A 30 -4.37 -2.22 13.15
C SER A 30 -5.19 -2.82 11.99
N PRO A 31 -5.08 -4.13 11.73
CA PRO A 31 -5.96 -4.80 10.78
C PRO A 31 -7.41 -4.71 11.23
N VAL A 32 -8.32 -4.41 10.30
CA VAL A 32 -9.76 -4.52 10.51
C VAL A 32 -10.17 -6.00 10.55
N VAL A 33 -9.51 -6.84 9.75
CA VAL A 33 -9.64 -8.31 9.75
C VAL A 33 -8.36 -8.97 9.20
N VAL A 34 -8.13 -10.22 9.61
CA VAL A 34 -7.13 -11.12 9.00
C VAL A 34 -7.86 -12.41 8.63
N GLU A 35 -8.11 -12.65 7.35
CA GLU A 35 -8.85 -13.83 6.87
C GLU A 35 -8.57 -14.10 5.37
N ARG A 36 -9.03 -15.26 4.88
CA ARG A 36 -9.05 -15.58 3.44
C ARG A 36 -10.20 -14.90 2.71
N ALA A 37 -10.13 -13.58 2.62
CA ALA A 37 -11.07 -12.77 1.84
C ALA A 37 -10.30 -11.88 0.86
N ASP A 38 -10.79 -11.82 -0.37
CA ASP A 38 -10.23 -11.00 -1.44
C ASP A 38 -11.36 -10.61 -2.42
N PRO A 39 -11.94 -9.40 -2.28
CA PRO A 39 -13.02 -8.94 -3.15
C PRO A 39 -12.55 -8.50 -4.54
N ILE A 40 -11.25 -8.63 -4.86
CA ILE A 40 -10.71 -8.36 -6.20
C ILE A 40 -10.48 -9.68 -6.92
N ASP A 41 -9.61 -10.55 -6.41
CA ASP A 41 -9.19 -11.76 -7.14
C ASP A 41 -10.11 -12.97 -6.93
N ASP A 42 -10.63 -13.16 -5.72
CA ASP A 42 -11.44 -14.32 -5.33
C ASP A 42 -12.86 -13.87 -4.91
N VAL A 43 -13.51 -13.11 -5.80
CA VAL A 43 -14.82 -12.47 -5.56
C VAL A 43 -15.88 -13.45 -5.09
N GLY A 44 -16.45 -13.20 -3.91
CA GLY A 44 -17.57 -13.95 -3.34
C GLY A 44 -17.24 -15.34 -2.83
N VAL A 45 -15.96 -15.74 -2.85
CA VAL A 45 -15.50 -17.06 -2.41
C VAL A 45 -14.32 -16.94 -1.45
N VAL A 46 -14.02 -18.01 -0.72
CA VAL A 46 -12.87 -18.02 0.18
C VAL A 46 -11.59 -17.92 -0.63
N SER A 47 -10.80 -16.87 -0.38
CA SER A 47 -9.57 -16.58 -1.14
C SER A 47 -8.57 -17.73 -1.06
N ARG A 48 -7.67 -17.86 -2.04
CA ARG A 48 -6.60 -18.87 -2.01
C ARG A 48 -5.60 -18.66 -0.88
N HIS A 49 -5.50 -17.47 -0.30
CA HIS A 49 -4.56 -17.17 0.78
C HIS A 49 -5.10 -16.11 1.75
N ILE A 50 -4.42 -15.94 2.88
CA ILE A 50 -4.85 -15.06 3.97
C ILE A 50 -4.31 -13.66 3.73
N HIS A 51 -5.18 -12.67 3.85
CA HIS A 51 -4.82 -11.26 3.80
C HIS A 51 -4.89 -10.63 5.18
N THR A 52 -3.99 -9.68 5.41
CA THR A 52 -4.09 -8.73 6.52
C THR A 52 -4.69 -7.45 5.94
N VAL A 53 -5.88 -7.06 6.41
CA VAL A 53 -6.71 -6.01 5.79
C VAL A 53 -6.86 -4.81 6.71
N MET A 54 -6.63 -3.60 6.20
CA MET A 54 -6.78 -2.32 6.89
C MET A 54 -7.92 -1.50 6.27
N GLY A 55 -8.39 -0.51 7.02
CA GLY A 55 -9.39 0.44 6.57
C GLY A 55 -10.79 0.09 7.07
N SER A 56 -11.75 0.19 6.17
CA SER A 56 -13.18 0.15 6.47
C SER A 56 -13.70 -1.18 7.03
N ASN A 57 -14.65 -1.10 7.98
CA ASN A 57 -15.39 -2.28 8.47
C ASN A 57 -16.48 -2.80 7.51
N ALA A 58 -16.68 -2.15 6.35
CA ALA A 58 -17.50 -2.68 5.28
C ALA A 58 -16.78 -3.78 4.47
N PHE A 59 -15.50 -4.06 4.75
CA PHE A 59 -14.74 -5.08 4.04
C PHE A 59 -15.45 -6.45 4.04
N ASN A 60 -15.51 -7.06 2.87
CA ASN A 60 -16.32 -8.24 2.61
C ASN A 60 -15.78 -9.02 1.40
N PHE A 61 -16.28 -10.24 1.20
CA PHE A 61 -15.97 -11.11 0.06
C PHE A 61 -16.44 -10.53 -1.28
N THR A 62 -17.42 -9.64 -1.25
CA THR A 62 -17.89 -8.86 -2.38
C THR A 62 -18.14 -7.45 -1.89
N MET A 63 -17.59 -6.45 -2.58
CA MET A 63 -17.85 -5.05 -2.28
C MET A 63 -17.63 -4.18 -3.50
N ASN A 64 -18.42 -3.12 -3.57
CA ASN A 64 -18.23 -1.97 -4.44
C ASN A 64 -18.11 -0.69 -3.62
N TYR A 65 -17.96 0.45 -4.27
CA TYR A 65 -17.82 1.74 -3.59
C TYR A 65 -19.02 2.05 -2.69
N HIS A 66 -20.24 1.78 -3.13
CA HIS A 66 -21.45 2.03 -2.34
C HIS A 66 -21.51 1.18 -1.07
N ASP A 67 -21.09 -0.09 -1.13
CA ASP A 67 -20.98 -0.94 0.06
C ASP A 67 -20.03 -0.32 1.09
N MET A 68 -18.92 0.24 0.63
CA MET A 68 -17.92 0.91 1.49
C MET A 68 -18.48 2.16 2.16
N GLN A 69 -19.38 2.90 1.49
CA GLN A 69 -20.05 4.06 2.07
C GLN A 69 -21.00 3.70 3.22
N THR A 70 -21.32 2.41 3.42
CA THR A 70 -22.12 1.95 4.57
C THR A 70 -21.29 1.72 5.84
N ALA A 71 -19.97 1.86 5.74
CA ALA A 71 -19.07 1.64 6.86
C ALA A 71 -19.34 2.60 8.01
N THR A 72 -19.27 2.08 9.22
CA THR A 72 -19.48 2.86 10.45
C THR A 72 -18.16 3.20 11.15
N CYS A 73 -17.08 2.52 10.78
CA CYS A 73 -15.74 2.80 11.26
C CYS A 73 -14.69 2.41 10.21
N SER A 74 -13.48 2.93 10.39
CA SER A 74 -12.29 2.52 9.65
C SER A 74 -11.11 2.49 10.61
N THR A 75 -10.14 1.60 10.37
CA THR A 75 -8.91 1.57 11.16
C THR A 75 -7.94 2.69 10.81
N CYS A 76 -8.25 3.51 9.79
CA CYS A 76 -7.44 4.62 9.29
C CYS A 76 -7.92 6.00 9.79
N LYS A 77 -6.96 6.94 9.90
CA LYS A 77 -7.11 8.21 10.63
C LYS A 77 -8.13 9.19 10.04
N ALA A 78 -8.18 9.37 8.73
CA ALA A 78 -9.11 10.31 8.08
C ALA A 78 -10.53 9.74 8.04
N VAL A 79 -11.51 10.46 8.60
CA VAL A 79 -12.92 10.04 8.65
C VAL A 79 -13.47 9.77 7.26
N GLU A 80 -13.08 10.61 6.32
CA GLU A 80 -13.50 10.60 4.92
C GLU A 80 -12.86 9.48 4.09
N ASP A 81 -11.91 8.72 4.67
CA ASP A 81 -11.37 7.52 4.03
C ASP A 81 -12.04 6.23 4.55
N LEU A 82 -12.88 5.65 3.69
CA LEU A 82 -13.48 4.33 3.89
C LEU A 82 -12.87 3.28 2.95
N SER A 83 -11.71 3.55 2.38
CA SER A 83 -10.98 2.62 1.51
C SER A 83 -10.58 1.33 2.23
N SER A 84 -10.22 0.31 1.45
CA SER A 84 -9.64 -0.94 1.94
C SER A 84 -8.28 -1.15 1.32
N TYR A 85 -7.31 -1.49 2.18
CA TYR A 85 -5.92 -1.73 1.82
C TYR A 85 -5.52 -3.08 2.40
N TRP A 86 -4.97 -3.99 1.60
CA TRP A 86 -4.53 -5.27 2.15
C TRP A 86 -3.29 -5.81 1.47
N VAL A 87 -2.63 -6.72 2.19
CA VAL A 87 -1.37 -7.36 1.82
C VAL A 87 -1.41 -8.83 2.29
N PRO A 88 -0.63 -9.74 1.71
CA PRO A 88 -0.55 -11.11 2.19
C PRO A 88 0.03 -11.15 3.61
N THR A 89 -0.57 -11.98 4.47
CA THR A 89 -0.10 -12.16 5.86
C THR A 89 1.25 -12.86 5.90
N LEU A 90 2.18 -12.36 6.72
CA LEU A 90 3.46 -12.99 6.97
C LEU A 90 3.34 -14.07 8.06
N TYR A 91 3.95 -15.22 7.82
CA TYR A 91 4.03 -16.33 8.75
C TYR A 91 5.47 -16.68 9.10
N TYR A 92 5.70 -17.04 10.35
CA TYR A 92 6.83 -17.85 10.76
C TYR A 92 6.50 -19.32 10.48
N HIS A 93 7.33 -19.97 9.68
CA HIS A 93 7.26 -21.39 9.41
C HIS A 93 8.22 -22.12 10.35
N ALA A 94 7.67 -22.84 11.34
CA ALA A 94 8.41 -23.54 12.38
C ALA A 94 9.00 -24.89 11.90
N GLN A 95 10.01 -25.40 12.61
CA GLN A 95 10.69 -26.68 12.26
C GLN A 95 9.74 -27.87 12.17
N ASN A 96 8.67 -27.86 12.96
CA ASN A 96 7.67 -28.91 12.99
C ASN A 96 6.63 -28.78 11.84
N GLY A 97 6.81 -27.83 10.92
CA GLY A 97 5.90 -27.54 9.81
C GLY A 97 4.70 -26.66 10.18
N SER A 98 4.63 -26.16 11.42
CA SER A 98 3.54 -25.25 11.82
C SER A 98 3.77 -23.85 11.29
N LEU A 99 2.69 -23.17 10.89
CA LEU A 99 2.68 -21.75 10.60
C LEU A 99 2.16 -20.98 11.81
N LEU A 100 2.89 -19.93 12.21
CA LEU A 100 2.48 -18.96 13.22
C LEU A 100 2.42 -17.58 12.56
N PRO A 101 1.28 -16.85 12.62
CA PRO A 101 1.20 -15.53 12.02
C PRO A 101 2.17 -14.60 12.74
N VAL A 102 2.94 -13.84 11.99
CA VAL A 102 3.80 -12.80 12.53
C VAL A 102 2.93 -11.58 12.81
N GLU A 103 3.02 -11.03 14.02
CA GLU A 103 2.22 -9.86 14.39
C GLU A 103 2.58 -8.65 13.51
N GLN A 104 1.55 -7.93 13.05
CA GLN A 104 1.72 -6.62 12.43
C GLN A 104 1.83 -5.56 13.53
N VAL A 105 2.97 -4.85 13.58
CA VAL A 105 3.26 -3.84 14.61
C VAL A 105 2.91 -2.45 14.09
N GLY A 106 2.08 -1.72 14.85
CA GLY A 106 1.69 -0.35 14.51
C GLY A 106 0.71 -0.23 13.33
N GLY A 107 0.19 -1.37 12.84
CA GLY A 107 -0.74 -1.42 11.73
C GLY A 107 -0.07 -1.19 10.37
N ALA A 108 -0.66 -0.32 9.54
CA ALA A 108 -0.12 0.10 8.26
C ALA A 108 -0.02 1.62 8.19
N LEU A 109 0.99 2.12 7.48
CA LEU A 109 1.11 3.53 7.15
C LEU A 109 0.93 3.68 5.64
N ILE A 110 -0.17 4.32 5.24
CA ILE A 110 -0.51 4.53 3.83
C ILE A 110 -0.13 5.94 3.45
N TYR A 111 0.79 6.08 2.52
CA TYR A 111 1.25 7.37 2.02
C TYR A 111 0.47 7.75 0.78
N TYR A 112 0.10 9.01 0.72
CA TYR A 112 -0.45 9.66 -0.47
C TYR A 112 0.55 10.71 -0.92
N LEU A 113 1.32 10.38 -1.95
CA LEU A 113 2.45 11.16 -2.44
C LEU A 113 2.02 12.04 -3.63
N GLN A 114 2.19 13.36 -3.52
CA GLN A 114 1.82 14.32 -4.58
C GLN A 114 2.89 14.41 -5.66
N ARG A 115 3.18 13.27 -6.29
CA ARG A 115 4.20 13.13 -7.34
C ARG A 115 3.66 13.66 -8.66
N THR A 116 4.23 14.73 -9.17
CA THR A 116 3.86 15.31 -10.49
C THR A 116 5.07 15.34 -11.40
N ASP A 117 4.85 15.29 -12.72
CA ASP A 117 5.91 15.45 -13.71
C ASP A 117 5.44 16.37 -14.83
N PRO A 118 6.19 17.42 -15.18
CA PRO A 118 5.79 18.35 -16.25
C PRO A 118 5.73 17.68 -17.64
N ASN A 119 6.31 16.50 -17.80
CA ASN A 119 6.26 15.72 -19.04
C ASN A 119 5.10 14.71 -19.08
N ASP A 120 4.24 14.68 -18.05
CA ASP A 120 3.02 13.88 -18.12
C ASP A 120 2.15 14.36 -19.30
N PRO A 121 1.51 13.46 -20.07
CA PRO A 121 0.67 13.84 -21.20
C PRO A 121 -0.41 14.87 -20.84
N ASN A 122 -0.96 14.76 -19.62
CA ASN A 122 -1.97 15.67 -19.09
C ASN A 122 -1.47 16.44 -17.85
N ALA A 123 -0.19 16.83 -17.80
CA ALA A 123 0.42 17.53 -16.66
C ALA A 123 -0.38 18.76 -16.19
N ALA A 124 -1.01 19.49 -17.12
CA ALA A 124 -1.82 20.69 -16.81
C ALA A 124 -3.10 20.41 -16.01
N GLU A 125 -3.58 19.16 -15.99
CA GLU A 125 -4.75 18.75 -15.20
C GLU A 125 -4.40 18.47 -13.73
N GLY A 126 -3.11 18.30 -13.42
CA GLY A 126 -2.64 17.97 -12.08
C GLY A 126 -3.03 16.55 -11.64
N LEU A 127 -2.94 16.31 -10.33
CA LEU A 127 -3.31 15.04 -9.72
C LEU A 127 -4.81 14.96 -9.47
N ILE A 128 -5.36 13.77 -9.72
CA ILE A 128 -6.78 13.48 -9.52
C ILE A 128 -7.00 12.41 -8.43
N PRO A 129 -8.17 12.40 -7.79
CA PRO A 129 -8.59 11.31 -6.90
C PRO A 129 -8.93 10.06 -7.72
N PHE A 130 -8.96 8.91 -7.05
CA PHE A 130 -9.49 7.67 -7.61
C PHE A 130 -11.00 7.79 -7.82
N PRO A 131 -11.57 7.36 -8.96
CA PRO A 131 -13.02 7.39 -9.17
C PRO A 131 -13.76 6.39 -8.27
N GLU A 132 -15.09 6.49 -8.22
CA GLU A 132 -15.92 5.44 -7.61
C GLU A 132 -15.65 4.08 -8.28
N ASP A 133 -15.78 3.02 -7.49
CA ASP A 133 -15.52 1.62 -7.85
C ASP A 133 -14.08 1.28 -8.26
N PHE A 134 -13.16 2.25 -8.18
CA PHE A 134 -11.75 2.05 -8.51
C PHE A 134 -11.09 0.99 -7.64
N ARG A 135 -10.39 0.05 -8.29
CA ARG A 135 -9.63 -1.00 -7.61
C ARG A 135 -8.39 -1.40 -8.41
N MET A 136 -7.33 -1.79 -7.72
CA MET A 136 -6.10 -2.25 -8.36
C MET A 136 -5.29 -3.19 -7.46
N ILE A 137 -4.42 -3.97 -8.10
CA ILE A 137 -3.39 -4.80 -7.45
C ILE A 137 -2.00 -4.35 -7.92
N ALA A 138 -1.06 -4.16 -7.01
CA ALA A 138 0.37 -3.97 -7.32
C ALA A 138 1.20 -5.16 -6.83
N GLY A 139 2.28 -5.49 -7.55
CA GLY A 139 3.09 -6.68 -7.26
C GLY A 139 2.47 -7.97 -7.80
N SER A 140 3.21 -9.07 -7.76
CA SER A 140 2.79 -10.34 -8.35
C SER A 140 2.84 -11.46 -7.34
N LYS A 141 1.69 -12.05 -6.99
CA LYS A 141 1.60 -13.23 -6.11
C LYS A 141 2.29 -14.49 -6.65
N MET A 142 2.59 -14.53 -7.95
CA MET A 142 3.17 -15.72 -8.59
C MET A 142 4.70 -15.70 -8.65
N ASN A 143 5.33 -14.53 -8.45
CA ASN A 143 6.77 -14.43 -8.54
C ASN A 143 7.46 -15.18 -7.39
N ARG A 144 8.55 -15.88 -7.72
CA ARG A 144 9.45 -16.56 -6.76
C ARG A 144 10.92 -16.22 -7.02
N ASN A 145 11.18 -15.32 -7.97
CA ASN A 145 12.48 -14.80 -8.33
C ASN A 145 12.35 -13.30 -8.68
N TYR A 146 13.48 -12.59 -8.64
CA TYR A 146 13.52 -11.21 -9.07
C TYR A 146 13.38 -11.12 -10.59
N THR A 147 12.44 -10.31 -11.07
CA THR A 147 12.10 -10.17 -12.50
C THR A 147 12.56 -8.87 -13.13
N ASP A 148 13.13 -7.94 -12.34
CA ASP A 148 13.60 -6.61 -12.79
C ASP A 148 12.56 -5.81 -13.61
N THR A 149 11.28 -5.97 -13.27
CA THR A 149 10.18 -5.20 -13.87
C THR A 149 9.86 -3.98 -12.99
N PRO A 150 9.25 -2.91 -13.53
CA PRO A 150 8.79 -1.78 -12.70
C PRO A 150 7.91 -2.23 -11.53
N GLU A 151 7.02 -3.20 -11.77
CA GLU A 151 6.16 -3.81 -10.75
C GLU A 151 6.98 -4.52 -9.66
N GLN A 152 8.00 -5.30 -10.03
CA GLN A 152 8.89 -5.95 -9.06
C GLN A 152 9.72 -4.93 -8.27
N ASN A 153 10.15 -3.85 -8.93
CA ASN A 153 11.01 -2.83 -8.34
C ASN A 153 10.24 -1.87 -7.43
N ALA A 154 8.90 -1.87 -7.52
CA ALA A 154 7.99 -1.16 -6.63
C ALA A 154 7.79 -1.85 -5.27
N VAL A 155 8.29 -3.08 -5.11
CA VAL A 155 8.21 -3.88 -3.88
C VAL A 155 9.57 -3.93 -3.21
N SER A 156 9.66 -3.61 -1.92
CA SER A 156 10.91 -3.72 -1.18
C SER A 156 10.74 -4.07 0.30
N PHE A 157 11.85 -4.43 0.93
CA PHE A 157 11.94 -4.92 2.29
C PHE A 157 13.04 -4.17 3.03
N VAL A 158 12.68 -3.56 4.16
CA VAL A 158 13.61 -2.83 5.03
C VAL A 158 13.70 -3.53 6.37
N CYS A 159 14.93 -3.88 6.75
CA CYS A 159 15.23 -4.51 8.03
C CYS A 159 15.47 -3.42 9.09
N LEU A 160 14.42 -3.07 9.83
CA LEU A 160 14.49 -1.97 10.80
C LEU A 160 15.42 -2.32 11.96
N GLY A 161 16.08 -1.31 12.53
CA GLY A 161 17.09 -1.51 13.57
C GLY A 161 18.44 -2.03 13.08
N THR A 162 18.65 -2.07 11.75
CA THR A 162 19.94 -2.40 11.12
C THR A 162 20.33 -1.31 10.12
N GLU A 163 21.62 -1.21 9.81
CA GLU A 163 22.10 -0.38 8.70
C GLU A 163 22.01 -1.17 7.39
N GLY A 164 21.54 -0.52 6.33
CA GLY A 164 21.50 -1.12 4.99
C GLY A 164 20.40 -0.52 4.11
N PRO A 165 20.49 -0.72 2.79
CA PRO A 165 19.44 -0.31 1.87
C PRO A 165 18.22 -1.24 1.99
N ALA A 166 17.10 -0.79 1.43
CA ALA A 166 16.00 -1.68 1.12
C ALA A 166 16.46 -2.79 0.15
N THR A 167 15.84 -3.95 0.24
CA THR A 167 16.13 -5.11 -0.62
C THR A 167 14.85 -5.60 -1.31
N TYR A 168 14.97 -6.46 -2.31
CA TYR A 168 13.83 -6.99 -3.07
C TYR A 168 13.33 -8.36 -2.59
N ALA A 169 13.90 -8.86 -1.48
CA ALA A 169 13.60 -10.18 -0.94
C ALA A 169 13.50 -10.12 0.59
N LEU A 170 12.95 -11.17 1.19
CA LEU A 170 12.94 -11.33 2.64
C LEU A 170 14.37 -11.24 3.22
N PRO A 171 14.53 -10.67 4.41
CA PRO A 171 15.84 -10.33 4.95
C PRO A 171 16.67 -11.58 5.23
N LYS A 172 17.98 -11.49 5.03
CA LYS A 172 18.93 -12.58 5.35
C LYS A 172 19.49 -12.50 6.76
N GLN A 173 19.00 -11.56 7.56
CA GLN A 173 19.41 -11.31 8.93
C GLN A 173 18.20 -10.91 9.76
N ASN A 174 18.28 -11.10 11.07
CA ASN A 174 17.24 -10.65 11.98
C ASN A 174 17.10 -9.11 11.94
N CYS A 175 15.87 -8.62 12.13
CA CYS A 175 15.54 -7.21 12.10
C CYS A 175 15.03 -6.77 13.48
N PRO A 176 15.89 -6.18 14.35
CA PRO A 176 15.52 -5.84 15.72
C PRO A 176 14.36 -4.86 15.85
N GLY A 177 14.17 -3.98 14.85
CA GLY A 177 13.04 -3.06 14.78
C GLY A 177 11.83 -3.60 14.02
N GLY A 178 11.85 -4.86 13.59
CA GLY A 178 10.86 -5.48 12.72
C GLY A 178 11.22 -5.44 11.23
N LEU A 179 10.49 -6.23 10.44
CA LEU A 179 10.59 -6.25 8.99
C LEU A 179 9.53 -5.31 8.42
N ARG A 180 9.96 -4.24 7.76
CA ARG A 180 9.05 -3.35 7.05
C ARG A 180 8.96 -3.74 5.58
N THR A 181 7.77 -4.17 5.16
CA THR A 181 7.43 -4.39 3.76
C THR A 181 6.91 -3.10 3.15
N GLN A 182 7.36 -2.80 1.93
CA GLN A 182 7.13 -1.56 1.22
C GLN A 182 6.58 -1.87 -0.18
N LEU A 183 5.53 -1.16 -0.59
CA LEU A 183 4.91 -1.36 -1.90
C LEU A 183 4.36 -0.06 -2.46
N ILE A 184 4.82 0.34 -3.65
CA ILE A 184 4.32 1.49 -4.40
C ILE A 184 3.28 1.01 -5.41
N MET A 185 2.10 1.60 -5.39
CA MET A 185 1.06 1.33 -6.38
C MET A 185 1.32 2.11 -7.68
N PRO A 186 0.97 1.57 -8.86
CA PRO A 186 1.04 2.34 -10.10
C PRO A 186 0.09 3.55 -10.03
N SER A 187 0.53 4.71 -10.54
CA SER A 187 -0.23 5.96 -10.44
C SER A 187 -0.68 6.54 -11.78
N CYS A 188 -0.21 6.00 -12.91
CA CYS A 188 -0.66 6.41 -14.24
C CYS A 188 -1.87 5.58 -14.65
N TRP A 189 -2.97 6.25 -14.96
CA TRP A 189 -4.27 5.68 -15.30
C TRP A 189 -4.61 5.88 -16.78
N ASP A 190 -5.27 4.89 -17.38
CA ASP A 190 -5.72 4.92 -18.78
C ASP A 190 -6.79 6.00 -19.08
N GLY A 191 -7.30 6.66 -18.04
CA GLY A 191 -8.28 7.74 -18.16
C GLY A 191 -9.73 7.27 -18.34
N LYS A 192 -9.98 5.96 -18.27
CA LYS A 192 -11.27 5.37 -18.62
C LYS A 192 -11.75 4.29 -17.65
N ASN A 193 -10.92 3.31 -17.31
CA ASN A 193 -11.37 2.07 -16.67
C ASN A 193 -11.11 2.11 -15.16
N VAL A 194 -12.15 1.91 -14.35
CA VAL A 194 -12.01 1.82 -12.88
C VAL A 194 -11.47 0.48 -12.40
N ASP A 195 -11.42 -0.51 -13.29
CA ASP A 195 -10.85 -1.82 -13.09
C ASP A 195 -10.53 -2.46 -14.46
N SER A 196 -9.69 -3.48 -14.49
CA SER A 196 -9.41 -4.31 -15.67
C SER A 196 -9.55 -5.79 -15.32
N PRO A 197 -9.71 -6.71 -16.31
CA PRO A 197 -9.88 -8.14 -16.01
C PRO A 197 -8.72 -8.79 -15.21
N ASP A 198 -7.55 -8.17 -15.25
CA ASP A 198 -6.35 -8.56 -14.49
C ASP A 198 -6.08 -7.64 -13.29
N HIS A 199 -6.97 -6.67 -13.02
CA HIS A 199 -6.89 -5.66 -11.97
C HIS A 199 -5.62 -4.79 -12.00
N LYS A 200 -4.95 -4.76 -13.15
CA LYS A 200 -3.61 -4.17 -13.34
C LYS A 200 -3.51 -3.33 -14.60
N SER A 201 -3.92 -3.86 -15.75
CA SER A 201 -3.67 -3.25 -17.08
C SER A 201 -4.35 -1.91 -17.36
N HIS A 202 -5.28 -1.46 -16.51
CA HIS A 202 -5.81 -0.09 -16.55
C HIS A 202 -4.88 0.93 -15.87
N MET A 203 -3.79 0.46 -15.25
CA MET A 203 -2.77 1.22 -14.56
C MET A 203 -1.38 0.94 -15.14
N ALA A 204 -0.49 1.92 -15.01
CA ALA A 204 0.92 1.81 -15.33
C ALA A 204 1.77 2.54 -14.29
N TYR A 205 3.00 2.05 -14.11
CA TYR A 205 4.01 2.79 -13.38
C TYR A 205 4.56 3.94 -14.25
N PRO A 206 4.80 5.13 -13.67
CA PRO A 206 5.62 6.14 -14.32
C PRO A 206 7.06 5.64 -14.53
N SER A 207 7.83 6.33 -15.36
CA SER A 207 9.17 5.87 -15.77
C SER A 207 10.16 5.62 -14.62
N GLY A 208 9.94 6.23 -13.46
CA GLY A 208 10.72 6.08 -12.23
C GLY A 208 9.97 5.40 -11.08
N ILE A 209 8.90 4.64 -11.36
CA ILE A 209 8.06 3.90 -10.38
C ILE A 209 7.16 4.80 -9.54
N ASP A 210 7.69 5.74 -8.77
CA ASP A 210 6.90 6.75 -8.05
C ASP A 210 7.05 8.17 -8.62
N HIS A 211 7.96 8.37 -9.57
CA HIS A 211 8.25 9.65 -10.23
C HIS A 211 8.53 9.45 -11.72
N GLY A 212 8.82 10.54 -12.44
CA GLY A 212 9.03 10.53 -13.88
C GLY A 212 7.72 10.64 -14.67
N ALA A 213 7.78 10.51 -16.00
CA ALA A 213 6.61 10.72 -16.85
C ALA A 213 5.69 9.50 -16.90
N CYS A 214 4.38 9.73 -16.94
CA CYS A 214 3.41 8.72 -17.33
C CYS A 214 3.50 8.39 -18.83
N PRO A 215 3.27 7.13 -19.25
CA PRO A 215 3.23 6.77 -20.66
C PRO A 215 1.95 7.29 -21.34
N ASP A 216 1.99 7.54 -22.65
CA ASP A 216 0.83 8.03 -23.42
C ASP A 216 -0.42 7.13 -23.31
N SER A 217 -0.21 5.82 -23.12
CA SER A 217 -1.29 4.86 -22.86
C SER A 217 -2.06 5.09 -21.55
N HIS A 218 -1.44 5.79 -20.58
CA HIS A 218 -1.97 6.04 -19.25
C HIS A 218 -1.77 7.53 -18.88
N PRO A 219 -2.48 8.44 -19.57
CA PRO A 219 -2.14 9.86 -19.57
C PRO A 219 -2.57 10.62 -18.32
N ARG A 220 -3.42 10.04 -17.46
CA ARG A 220 -3.95 10.69 -16.25
C ARG A 220 -3.20 10.18 -15.04
N ARG A 221 -2.85 11.04 -14.09
CA ARG A 221 -2.11 10.63 -12.89
C ARG A 221 -2.97 10.78 -11.63
N PHE A 222 -3.10 9.68 -10.89
CA PHE A 222 -3.64 9.73 -9.53
C PHE A 222 -2.58 10.19 -8.54
N ILE A 223 -3.03 10.65 -7.37
CA ILE A 223 -2.18 10.69 -6.17
C ILE A 223 -1.53 9.30 -5.96
N THR A 224 -0.20 9.25 -5.77
CA THR A 224 0.50 7.96 -5.68
C THR A 224 0.31 7.35 -4.29
N ILE A 225 -0.11 6.09 -4.23
CA ILE A 225 -0.22 5.33 -2.99
C ILE A 225 1.08 4.55 -2.71
N PHE A 226 1.57 4.64 -1.47
CA PHE A 226 2.70 3.85 -1.00
C PHE A 226 2.40 3.21 0.36
N TYR A 227 2.56 1.90 0.46
CA TYR A 227 2.30 1.12 1.68
C TYR A 227 3.59 0.92 2.46
N GLU A 228 3.52 1.14 3.78
CA GLU A 228 4.46 0.57 4.74
C GLU A 228 3.72 -0.30 5.74
N VAL A 229 4.14 -1.56 5.85
CA VAL A 229 3.62 -2.52 6.81
C VAL A 229 4.78 -3.13 7.58
N THR A 230 4.71 -3.14 8.92
CA THR A 230 5.80 -3.66 9.76
C THR A 230 5.38 -4.95 10.47
N TRP A 231 6.26 -5.95 10.45
CA TRP A 231 6.06 -7.27 11.05
C TRP A 231 7.06 -7.51 12.19
N SER A 232 6.58 -8.07 13.32
CA SER A 232 7.37 -8.37 14.53
C SER A 232 8.27 -9.61 14.36
N VAL A 233 9.20 -9.56 13.41
CA VAL A 233 10.08 -10.72 13.09
C VAL A 233 11.13 -10.98 14.17
N ASP A 234 11.47 -9.98 14.99
CA ASP A 234 12.48 -10.09 16.06
C ASP A 234 12.11 -11.13 17.12
N GLU A 235 10.82 -11.38 17.34
CA GLU A 235 10.32 -12.40 18.27
C GLU A 235 10.79 -13.81 17.91
N PHE A 236 11.17 -14.03 16.65
CA PHE A 236 11.62 -15.31 16.12
C PHE A 236 13.14 -15.40 15.97
N LYS A 237 13.91 -14.38 16.38
CA LYS A 237 15.37 -14.29 16.15
C LYS A 237 16.18 -15.52 16.59
N ASP A 238 15.76 -16.20 17.65
CA ASP A 238 16.43 -17.38 18.21
C ASP A 238 15.93 -18.71 17.58
N GLN A 239 15.08 -18.62 16.56
CA GLN A 239 14.43 -19.76 15.89
C GLN A 239 14.73 -19.84 14.38
N TRP A 240 15.76 -19.13 13.91
CA TRP A 240 16.19 -19.14 12.50
C TRP A 240 16.87 -20.47 12.10
N TYR A 241 16.87 -20.76 10.81
CA TYR A 241 17.47 -21.96 10.23
C TYR A 241 18.94 -21.74 9.88
N GLY A 242 19.79 -21.63 10.91
CA GLY A 242 21.17 -21.16 10.70
C GLY A 242 21.14 -19.76 10.08
N ASP A 243 21.69 -19.63 8.87
CA ASP A 243 21.74 -18.35 8.14
C ASP A 243 20.48 -18.09 7.27
N GLN A 244 19.45 -18.93 7.37
CA GLN A 244 18.20 -18.78 6.61
C GLN A 244 17.06 -18.26 7.47
N GLN A 245 16.37 -17.26 6.93
CA GLN A 245 15.16 -16.68 7.51
C GLN A 245 13.98 -17.67 7.46
N PRO A 246 13.18 -17.81 8.54
CA PRO A 246 12.10 -18.81 8.63
C PRO A 246 10.71 -18.31 8.23
N PHE A 247 10.60 -17.21 7.49
CA PHE A 247 9.34 -16.57 7.13
C PHE A 247 8.85 -16.92 5.73
N VAL A 248 7.53 -16.97 5.60
CA VAL A 248 6.79 -17.26 4.37
C VAL A 248 5.53 -16.40 4.34
N PHE A 249 5.18 -15.83 3.21
CA PHE A 249 3.88 -15.19 3.04
C PHE A 249 2.76 -16.22 2.85
N SER A 250 1.52 -15.84 3.16
CA SER A 250 0.35 -16.74 3.20
C SER A 250 0.02 -17.47 1.89
N HIS A 251 0.51 -16.99 0.74
CA HIS A 251 0.45 -17.65 -0.57
C HIS A 251 1.62 -18.59 -0.85
N GLY A 252 2.41 -18.93 0.18
CA GLY A 252 3.52 -19.86 0.09
C GLY A 252 4.78 -19.26 -0.55
N ASP A 253 5.01 -17.95 -0.42
CA ASP A 253 6.25 -17.32 -0.89
C ASP A 253 7.29 -17.17 0.23
N PRO A 254 8.38 -17.97 0.24
CA PRO A 254 9.47 -17.84 1.20
C PRO A 254 10.57 -16.87 0.73
N THR A 255 10.37 -16.19 -0.40
CA THR A 255 11.40 -15.35 -1.03
C THR A 255 11.12 -13.86 -0.87
N GLY A 256 9.85 -13.45 -0.83
CA GLY A 256 9.41 -12.06 -0.81
C GLY A 256 9.10 -11.49 -2.20
N TYR A 257 9.56 -12.12 -3.29
CA TYR A 257 9.29 -11.64 -4.64
C TYR A 257 7.80 -11.71 -5.01
N GLY A 258 7.05 -12.58 -4.33
CA GLY A 258 5.61 -12.75 -4.47
C GLY A 258 4.77 -11.69 -3.75
N TYR A 259 5.39 -10.74 -3.05
CA TYR A 259 4.65 -9.75 -2.27
C TYR A 259 3.82 -8.84 -3.19
N HIS A 260 2.61 -8.51 -2.75
CA HIS A 260 1.65 -7.69 -3.47
C HIS A 260 0.79 -6.92 -2.47
N GLY A 261 0.03 -5.99 -3.00
CA GLY A 261 -0.90 -5.19 -2.22
C GLY A 261 -2.05 -4.76 -3.10
N ASP A 262 -3.18 -4.58 -2.44
CA ASP A 262 -4.46 -4.43 -3.08
C ASP A 262 -5.16 -3.20 -2.52
N PHE A 263 -5.95 -2.55 -3.37
CA PHE A 263 -6.64 -1.32 -3.05
C PHE A 263 -8.04 -1.32 -3.65
N ILE A 264 -9.04 -0.97 -2.83
CA ILE A 264 -10.34 -0.49 -3.32
C ILE A 264 -10.56 0.90 -2.75
N ASN A 265 -10.93 1.83 -3.62
CA ASN A 265 -11.24 3.19 -3.24
C ASN A 265 -12.55 3.27 -2.46
N GLY A 266 -12.52 3.95 -1.32
CA GLY A 266 -13.69 4.33 -0.54
C GLY A 266 -13.62 5.77 -0.02
N TRP A 267 -12.74 6.60 -0.59
CA TRP A 267 -12.64 8.01 -0.22
C TRP A 267 -13.89 8.81 -0.58
N ASP A 268 -14.24 9.78 0.26
CA ASP A 268 -15.04 10.93 -0.17
C ASP A 268 -14.25 11.72 -1.23
N LEU A 269 -14.70 11.63 -2.49
CA LEU A 269 -13.96 12.19 -3.63
C LEU A 269 -13.73 13.70 -3.55
N PRO A 270 -14.73 14.54 -3.15
CA PRO A 270 -14.50 15.96 -2.97
C PRO A 270 -13.43 16.27 -1.93
N THR A 271 -13.43 15.55 -0.80
CA THR A 271 -12.42 15.72 0.25
C THR A 271 -11.04 15.27 -0.21
N LEU A 272 -10.93 14.12 -0.89
CA LEU A 272 -9.65 13.66 -1.42
C LEU A 272 -9.08 14.65 -2.45
N GLN A 273 -9.90 15.16 -3.38
CA GLN A 273 -9.45 16.18 -4.33
C GLN A 273 -9.00 17.47 -3.62
N LYS A 274 -9.71 17.89 -2.56
CA LYS A 274 -9.32 19.04 -1.74
C LYS A 274 -7.96 18.79 -1.08
N ALA A 275 -7.75 17.63 -0.48
CA ALA A 275 -6.49 17.28 0.17
C ALA A 275 -5.32 17.22 -0.82
N ILE A 276 -5.53 16.65 -2.02
CA ILE A 276 -4.55 16.67 -3.11
C ILE A 276 -4.09 18.09 -3.44
N ASN A 277 -4.98 19.07 -3.37
CA ASN A 277 -4.69 20.46 -3.72
C ASN A 277 -4.08 21.26 -2.56
N GLU A 278 -4.49 20.98 -1.31
CA GLU A 278 -4.22 21.86 -0.16
C GLU A 278 -3.22 21.29 0.84
N CYS A 279 -3.04 19.97 0.91
CA CYS A 279 -2.25 19.33 1.96
C CYS A 279 -0.79 19.18 1.57
N THR A 280 -0.14 20.33 1.30
CA THR A 280 1.16 20.40 0.64
C THR A 280 2.37 20.43 1.60
N ALA A 281 2.21 19.99 2.84
CA ALA A 281 3.30 19.98 3.83
C ALA A 281 4.32 18.87 3.48
N ASP A 282 5.61 19.14 3.64
CA ASP A 282 6.68 18.15 3.48
C ASP A 282 6.91 17.30 4.74
N SER A 283 6.25 17.64 5.85
CA SER A 283 6.28 16.90 7.11
C SER A 283 5.58 15.53 7.01
N GLY A 284 4.62 15.40 6.07
CA GLY A 284 3.75 14.24 5.96
C GLY A 284 2.81 14.03 7.15
N VAL A 285 2.68 14.98 8.08
CA VAL A 285 1.84 14.86 9.28
C VAL A 285 0.39 15.15 8.91
N ILE A 286 -0.50 14.17 9.09
CA ILE A 286 -1.91 14.31 8.65
C ILE A 286 -2.69 15.36 9.43
N GLU A 287 -2.31 15.63 10.68
CA GLU A 287 -2.89 16.67 11.53
C GLU A 287 -2.68 18.09 10.98
N GLU A 288 -1.68 18.29 10.12
CA GLU A 288 -1.43 19.59 9.46
C GLU A 288 -2.35 19.82 8.25
N CYS A 289 -3.00 18.76 7.76
CA CYS A 289 -3.93 18.81 6.63
C CYS A 289 -5.34 19.17 7.10
N GLY A 290 -5.72 20.44 6.96
CA GLY A 290 -7.06 20.95 7.33
C GLY A 290 -8.22 20.46 6.44
N ALA A 291 -7.96 19.57 5.48
CA ALA A 291 -8.99 18.97 4.64
C ALA A 291 -9.73 17.81 5.35
N PHE A 292 -9.10 17.17 6.34
CA PHE A 292 -9.63 15.94 6.95
C PHE A 292 -10.25 16.16 8.33
N THR A 293 -11.28 15.38 8.63
CA THR A 293 -11.67 15.11 10.02
C THR A 293 -10.90 13.89 10.50
N LEU A 294 -10.32 13.94 11.70
CA LEU A 294 -9.44 12.87 12.19
C LEU A 294 -10.12 12.04 13.29
N ARG A 295 -10.10 10.71 13.11
CA ARG A 295 -10.52 9.73 14.12
C ARG A 295 -9.55 9.72 15.30
N SER A 296 -10.06 9.41 16.48
CA SER A 296 -9.22 9.13 17.64
C SER A 296 -8.48 7.80 17.46
N ASP A 297 -7.36 7.62 18.17
CA ASP A 297 -6.62 6.35 18.11
C ASP A 297 -7.43 5.19 18.71
N ASP A 298 -8.30 5.47 19.68
CA ASP A 298 -9.17 4.48 20.29
C ASP A 298 -10.27 4.03 19.33
N ASP A 299 -10.87 4.95 18.56
CA ASP A 299 -11.87 4.61 17.54
C ASP A 299 -11.27 3.73 16.45
N MET A 300 -10.06 4.06 15.98
CA MET A 300 -9.36 3.25 14.98
C MET A 300 -9.05 1.85 15.49
N LYS A 301 -8.61 1.70 16.76
CA LYS A 301 -8.30 0.40 17.37
C LYS A 301 -9.54 -0.44 17.64
N ALA A 302 -10.65 0.20 17.99
CA ALA A 302 -11.92 -0.45 18.25
C ALA A 302 -12.60 -0.97 16.97
N CYS A 303 -12.25 -0.41 15.81
CA CYS A 303 -12.81 -0.84 14.54
C CYS A 303 -12.32 -2.23 14.13
N LYS A 304 -13.24 -3.20 14.08
CA LYS A 304 -12.97 -4.60 13.74
C LYS A 304 -14.11 -5.20 12.94
N VAL A 305 -13.77 -6.16 12.10
CA VAL A 305 -14.71 -7.09 11.45
C VAL A 305 -14.44 -8.47 12.01
N GLN A 306 -15.52 -9.19 12.35
CA GLN A 306 -15.39 -10.59 12.77
C GLN A 306 -15.06 -11.44 11.53
N PRO A 307 -13.99 -12.27 11.58
CA PRO A 307 -13.68 -13.21 10.50
C PRO A 307 -14.89 -14.11 10.21
N ARG A 308 -15.15 -14.36 8.93
CA ARG A 308 -16.29 -15.19 8.49
C ARG A 308 -15.84 -16.59 8.07
N VAL A 309 -14.56 -16.72 7.71
CA VAL A 309 -13.92 -18.02 7.52
C VAL A 309 -13.55 -18.61 8.88
N HIS A 310 -14.16 -19.73 9.23
CA HIS A 310 -13.90 -20.42 10.50
C HIS A 310 -12.73 -21.40 10.33
N GLU A 311 -11.51 -20.87 10.35
CA GLU A 311 -10.28 -21.66 10.25
C GLU A 311 -9.26 -21.26 11.32
N SER A 312 -8.33 -22.16 11.63
CA SER A 312 -7.19 -21.83 12.47
C SER A 312 -6.16 -21.08 11.63
N LEU A 313 -5.83 -19.86 12.04
CA LEU A 313 -4.71 -19.11 11.45
C LEU A 313 -3.36 -19.61 11.95
N THR A 314 -3.31 -20.57 12.88
CA THR A 314 -2.09 -21.18 13.43
C THR A 314 -2.09 -22.70 13.29
N GLY A 315 -0.89 -23.28 13.25
CA GLY A 315 -0.68 -24.74 13.31
C GLY A 315 -0.15 -25.33 12.02
N VAL A 316 -0.06 -26.67 11.96
CA VAL A 316 0.35 -27.38 10.74
C VAL A 316 -0.81 -27.28 9.73
N PRO A 317 -0.60 -26.75 8.51
CA PRO A 317 -1.69 -26.58 7.56
C PRO A 317 -2.34 -27.93 7.22
N VAL A 318 -3.63 -28.07 7.54
CA VAL A 318 -4.42 -29.26 7.19
C VAL A 318 -5.21 -28.92 5.92
N GLY A 319 -4.55 -29.02 4.76
CA GLY A 319 -5.12 -28.55 3.49
C GLY A 319 -4.43 -29.15 2.25
N PRO A 320 -4.96 -28.89 1.04
CA PRO A 320 -4.42 -29.40 -0.23
C PRO A 320 -2.92 -29.11 -0.38
N ALA A 321 -2.22 -29.92 -1.20
CA ALA A 321 -0.75 -30.02 -1.24
C ALA A 321 0.06 -28.70 -1.34
N TRP A 322 -0.52 -27.62 -1.86
CA TRP A 322 0.11 -26.28 -1.88
C TRP A 322 0.10 -25.56 -0.51
N LEU A 323 -0.57 -26.11 0.49
CA LEU A 323 -0.42 -25.74 1.90
C LEU A 323 0.56 -26.68 2.62
N GLN A 324 1.03 -27.75 1.97
CA GLN A 324 1.87 -28.78 2.57
C GLN A 324 3.33 -28.66 2.08
N PRO A 325 4.31 -28.41 2.96
CA PRO A 325 5.70 -28.09 2.59
C PRO A 325 6.47 -29.19 1.83
N ASN A 326 5.94 -30.42 1.75
CA ASN A 326 6.63 -31.59 1.18
C ASN A 326 6.18 -31.97 -0.24
N SER A 327 5.27 -31.23 -0.87
CA SER A 327 5.03 -31.43 -2.30
C SER A 327 6.04 -30.59 -3.07
N GLY A 328 6.96 -31.26 -3.78
CA GLY A 328 7.85 -30.59 -4.72
C GLY A 328 7.00 -29.69 -5.62
N TRP A 329 7.20 -28.39 -5.46
CA TRP A 329 6.55 -27.37 -6.26
C TRP A 329 7.01 -27.54 -7.71
N PRO A 330 6.09 -27.51 -8.70
CA PRO A 330 6.45 -27.59 -10.11
C PRO A 330 7.32 -26.41 -10.56
#